data_AF-A0A2K9HHS9-F1
#
_entry.id   AF-A0A2K9HHS9-F1
#
_cell.length_a   1.000
_cell.length_b   1.000
_cell.length_c   1.000
_cell.angle_alpha   90.00
_cell.angle_beta   90.00
_cell.angle_gamma   90.00
#
_symmetry.space_group_name_H-M   'P 1'
#
loop_
_entity.id
_entity.type
_entity.pdbx_description
1 polymer ?
#
loop_
_entity_poly.entity_id
_entity_poly.type
_entity_poly.pdbx_seq_one_letter_code
_entity_poly.pdbx_strand_id
1 'polypeptide(L)'
;MNEKKVPKVVSVNLLPNFYLKVDYEDGSIRYAKGSMYYTETHLFEKGAVPYGGLLTLTPAWYWIGPEVKLRDNNSFVVNGKEYDGNKVFEDNVRHF
;
A
#
# COMPACT_ATOMS: atom_id res chain seq x y z
N MET A 1 13.71 8.54 28.84
CA MET A 1 13.12 8.80 27.51
C MET A 1 12.33 7.56 27.15
N ASN A 2 11.00 7.63 27.05
CA ASN A 2 10.21 6.49 26.59
C ASN A 2 10.47 6.33 25.10
N GLU A 3 11.24 5.30 24.72
CA GLU A 3 11.25 4.81 23.34
C GLU A 3 9.80 4.45 23.01
N LYS A 4 9.16 5.25 22.15
CA LYS A 4 7.82 4.93 21.65
C LYS A 4 7.96 3.65 20.83
N LYS A 5 7.70 2.51 21.47
CA LYS A 5 7.68 1.22 20.80
C LYS A 5 6.62 1.26 19.71
N VAL A 6 7.01 1.01 18.47
CA VAL A 6 6.07 0.87 17.35
C VAL A 6 5.17 -0.34 17.65
N PRO A 7 3.83 -0.20 17.57
CA PRO A 7 2.92 -1.32 17.75
C PRO A 7 3.03 -2.32 16.58
N LYS A 8 2.55 -3.55 16.81
CA LYS A 8 2.56 -4.58 15.77
C LYS A 8 1.50 -4.31 14.70
N VAL A 9 1.80 -4.55 13.43
CA VAL A 9 0.85 -4.57 12.32
C VAL A 9 -0.04 -5.80 12.46
N VAL A 10 -1.35 -5.57 12.51
CA VAL A 10 -2.36 -6.63 12.66
C VAL A 10 -3.13 -6.90 11.37
N SER A 11 -3.29 -5.90 10.51
CA SER A 11 -3.91 -6.08 9.20
C SER A 11 -3.47 -5.02 8.21
N VAL A 12 -3.50 -5.37 6.93
CA VAL A 12 -3.21 -4.45 5.82
C VAL A 12 -4.25 -4.63 4.73
N ASN A 13 -4.80 -3.52 4.24
CA ASN A 13 -5.77 -3.50 3.15
C ASN A 13 -5.25 -2.60 2.02
N LEU A 14 -5.27 -3.08 0.79
CA LEU A 14 -5.07 -2.23 -0.40
C LEU A 14 -6.41 -1.59 -0.76
N LEU A 15 -6.48 -0.28 -0.64
CA LEU A 15 -7.64 0.54 -0.95
C LEU A 15 -7.75 0.77 -2.48
N PRO A 16 -8.97 1.08 -3.00
CA PRO A 16 -9.19 1.33 -4.42
C PRO A 16 -8.35 2.48 -5.01
N ASN A 17 -7.92 3.43 -4.18
CA ASN A 17 -7.05 4.53 -4.58
C ASN A 17 -5.55 4.20 -4.47
N PHE A 18 -5.19 2.90 -4.40
CA PHE A 18 -3.83 2.36 -4.27
C PHE A 18 -3.11 2.69 -2.97
N TYR A 19 -3.82 3.21 -1.98
CA TYR A 19 -3.26 3.35 -0.64
C TYR A 19 -3.34 2.04 0.11
N LEU A 20 -2.35 1.82 0.94
CA LEU A 20 -2.33 0.78 1.94
C LEU A 20 -2.89 1.37 3.22
N LYS A 21 -3.98 0.78 3.73
CA LYS A 21 -4.44 0.99 5.10
C LYS A 21 -3.79 -0.06 5.99
N VAL A 22 -3.00 0.38 6.96
CA VAL A 22 -2.27 -0.46 7.91
C VAL A 22 -2.87 -0.24 9.29
N ASP A 23 -3.44 -1.31 9.85
CA ASP A 23 -4.01 -1.33 11.19
C ASP A 23 -2.98 -1.92 12.17
N TYR A 24 -2.83 -1.26 13.31
CA TYR A 24 -1.87 -1.59 14.36
C TYR A 24 -2.58 -2.12 15.61
N GLU A 25 -1.86 -2.89 16.42
CA GLU A 25 -2.36 -3.53 17.64
C GLU A 25 -2.85 -2.52 18.70
N ASP A 26 -2.30 -1.31 18.72
CA ASP A 26 -2.75 -0.23 19.60
C ASP A 26 -4.05 0.46 19.12
N GLY A 27 -4.66 -0.05 18.03
CA GLY A 27 -5.85 0.52 17.40
C GLY A 27 -5.54 1.71 16.48
N SER A 28 -4.28 2.09 16.32
CA SER A 28 -3.92 3.15 15.37
C SER A 28 -3.99 2.66 13.93
N ILE A 29 -4.26 3.61 13.04
CA ILE A 29 -4.35 3.38 11.60
C ILE A 29 -3.34 4.30 10.92
N ARG A 30 -2.60 3.76 9.96
CA ARG A 30 -1.67 4.51 9.12
C ARG A 30 -1.91 4.20 7.66
N TYR A 31 -1.52 5.14 6.83
CA TYR A 31 -1.63 5.01 5.38
C TYR A 31 -0.26 5.04 4.74
N ALA A 32 -0.08 4.26 3.68
CA ALA A 32 1.12 4.29 2.85
C ALA A 32 0.72 4.22 1.38
N LYS A 33 1.55 4.74 0.49
CA LYS A 33 1.35 4.56 -0.95
C LYS A 33 1.71 3.13 -1.32
N GLY A 34 0.78 2.42 -1.96
CA GLY A 34 1.07 1.13 -2.57
C GLY A 34 1.98 1.28 -3.78
N SER A 35 2.67 0.21 -4.17
CA SER A 35 3.55 0.17 -5.35
C SER A 35 2.84 0.58 -6.64
N MET A 36 1.56 0.22 -6.76
CA MET A 36 0.71 0.55 -7.90
C MET A 36 0.34 2.04 -7.97
N TYR A 37 0.42 2.78 -6.85
CA TYR A 37 0.12 4.22 -6.81
C TYR A 37 0.98 4.99 -7.81
N TYR A 38 2.30 4.77 -7.80
CA TYR A 38 3.22 5.49 -8.68
C TYR A 38 3.09 5.07 -10.14
N THR A 39 2.81 3.79 -10.40
CA THR A 39 2.63 3.28 -11.77
C THR A 39 1.39 3.89 -12.41
N GLU A 40 0.26 3.95 -11.70
CA GLU A 40 -0.96 4.55 -12.23
C GLU A 40 -0.87 6.07 -12.35
N THR A 41 -0.34 6.78 -11.32
CA THR A 41 -0.23 8.25 -11.40
C THR A 41 0.63 8.70 -12.57
N HIS A 42 1.73 8.00 -12.87
CA HIS A 42 2.56 8.33 -14.04
C HIS A 42 1.88 8.03 -15.38
N LEU A 43 1.01 7.01 -15.45
CA LEU A 43 0.24 6.71 -16.66
C LEU A 43 -0.82 7.78 -16.92
N PHE A 44 -1.48 8.28 -15.87
CA PHE A 44 -2.45 9.38 -15.98
C PHE A 44 -1.78 10.73 -16.29
N GLU A 45 -0.63 11.04 -15.67
CA GLU A 45 0.12 12.29 -15.90
C GLU A 45 0.69 12.40 -17.32
N LYS A 46 1.10 11.27 -17.93
CA LYS A 46 1.76 11.31 -19.24
C LYS A 46 0.82 11.40 -20.44
N GLY A 47 -0.50 11.42 -20.26
CA GLY A 47 -1.45 11.44 -21.39
C GLY A 47 -1.16 10.36 -22.43
N ALA A 48 -0.49 9.28 -22.02
CA ALA A 48 0.11 8.31 -22.91
C ALA A 48 -1.00 7.37 -23.35
N VAL A 49 -1.72 7.78 -24.39
CA VAL A 49 -2.49 6.87 -25.23
C VAL A 49 -1.47 5.97 -25.93
N PRO A 50 -1.29 4.70 -25.55
CA PRO A 50 -0.43 3.83 -26.31
C PRO A 50 -1.27 3.30 -27.46
N TYR A 51 -0.81 3.58 -28.67
CA TYR A 51 -1.26 2.93 -29.89
C TYR A 51 -1.57 1.45 -29.62
N GLY A 52 -2.85 1.07 -29.78
CA GLY A 52 -3.24 -0.34 -29.92
C GLY A 52 -3.76 -1.07 -28.68
N GLY A 53 -4.44 -0.42 -27.73
CA GLY A 53 -5.37 -1.10 -26.82
C GLY A 53 -4.77 -2.06 -25.78
N LEU A 54 -3.43 -2.16 -25.69
CA LEU A 54 -2.72 -3.01 -24.72
C LEU A 54 -2.68 -2.44 -23.29
N LEU A 55 -3.16 -1.21 -23.08
CA LEU A 55 -3.44 -0.65 -21.76
C LEU A 55 -4.95 -0.47 -21.53
N THR A 56 -5.79 -1.39 -22.02
CA THR A 56 -6.89 -1.79 -21.13
C THR A 56 -6.22 -2.27 -19.86
N LEU A 57 -6.10 -1.36 -18.88
CA LEU A 57 -5.88 -1.65 -17.47
C LEU A 57 -7.02 -2.56 -17.06
N THR A 58 -6.98 -3.82 -17.49
CA THR A 58 -8.09 -4.72 -17.31
C THR A 58 -8.20 -4.89 -15.81
N PRO A 59 -9.35 -4.53 -15.20
CA PRO A 59 -9.58 -4.65 -13.77
C PRO A 59 -9.47 -6.10 -13.25
N ALA A 60 -9.21 -7.07 -14.14
CA ALA A 60 -9.07 -8.48 -13.85
C ALA A 60 -8.02 -8.76 -12.76
N TRP A 61 -6.94 -7.98 -12.65
CA TRP A 61 -5.97 -8.14 -11.56
C TRP A 61 -6.45 -7.55 -10.24
N TYR A 62 -7.38 -6.58 -10.27
CA TYR A 62 -8.04 -6.05 -9.08
C TYR A 62 -9.04 -7.05 -8.50
N TRP A 63 -9.64 -7.90 -9.35
CA TRP A 63 -10.63 -8.90 -8.94
C TRP A 63 -10.05 -9.97 -8.01
N ILE A 64 -8.77 -10.34 -8.20
CA ILE A 64 -8.13 -11.44 -7.44
C ILE A 64 -7.89 -11.05 -5.97
N GLY A 65 -8.12 -9.80 -5.59
CA GLY A 65 -7.84 -9.28 -4.26
C GLY A 65 -6.33 -9.16 -4.02
N PRO A 66 -5.89 -8.17 -3.23
CA PRO A 66 -4.47 -8.03 -2.94
C PRO A 66 -3.96 -9.25 -2.18
N GLU A 67 -2.85 -9.84 -2.64
CA GLU A 67 -2.15 -10.86 -1.85
C GLU A 67 -1.41 -10.14 -0.72
N VAL A 68 -1.94 -10.25 0.51
CA VAL A 68 -1.36 -9.66 1.72
C VAL A 68 -0.73 -10.74 2.59
N LYS A 69 0.55 -10.58 2.93
CA LYS A 69 1.26 -11.46 3.88
C LYS A 69 1.90 -10.64 4.98
N LEU A 70 1.52 -10.90 6.23
CA LEU A 70 2.18 -10.31 7.40
C LEU A 70 3.38 -11.17 7.81
N ARG A 71 4.43 -10.53 8.33
CA ARG A 71 5.61 -11.19 8.88
C ARG A 71 5.80 -10.83 10.35
N ASP A 72 6.50 -11.69 11.09
CA ASP A 72 6.70 -11.51 12.53
C ASP A 72 7.59 -10.32 12.90
N ASN A 73 8.41 -9.84 11.96
CA ASN A 73 9.30 -8.68 12.12
C ASN A 73 8.62 -7.32 11.85
N ASN A 74 7.30 -7.25 11.93
CA ASN A 74 6.50 -6.05 11.65
C ASN A 74 6.56 -5.53 10.20
N SER A 75 7.04 -6.35 9.27
CA SER A 75 6.96 -6.10 7.83
C SER A 75 5.77 -6.81 7.21
N PHE A 76 5.36 -6.38 6.03
CA PHE A 76 4.28 -7.02 5.28
C PHE A 76 4.51 -6.93 3.79
N VAL A 77 3.94 -7.87 3.05
CA VAL A 77 4.00 -7.93 1.59
C VAL A 77 2.60 -7.70 1.03
N VAL A 78 2.48 -6.81 0.04
CA VAL A 78 1.25 -6.60 -0.74
C VAL A 78 1.60 -6.73 -2.21
N ASN A 79 0.95 -7.68 -2.91
CA ASN A 79 1.18 -7.95 -4.34
C ASN A 79 2.67 -8.15 -4.68
N GLY A 80 3.37 -8.94 -3.85
CA GLY A 80 4.81 -9.22 -4.02
C GLY A 80 5.76 -8.09 -3.62
N LYS A 81 5.27 -6.91 -3.24
CA LYS A 81 6.09 -5.79 -2.73
C LYS A 81 6.16 -5.81 -1.21
N GLU A 82 7.36 -5.78 -0.65
CA GLU A 82 7.60 -5.70 0.79
C GLU A 82 7.57 -4.24 1.30
N TYR A 83 6.97 -4.05 2.47
CA TYR A 83 6.83 -2.78 3.19
C TYR A 83 7.24 -2.97 4.65
N ASP A 84 7.89 -1.95 5.20
CA ASP A 84 8.28 -1.88 6.62
C ASP A 84 7.15 -1.20 7.42
N GLY A 85 6.46 -1.96 8.26
CA GLY A 85 5.38 -1.44 9.10
C GLY A 85 5.84 -0.46 10.17
N ASN A 86 7.10 -0.51 10.61
CA ASN A 86 7.66 0.50 11.50
C ASN A 86 7.81 1.83 10.78
N LYS A 87 8.38 1.78 9.59
CA LYS A 87 8.51 2.97 8.74
C LYS A 87 7.16 3.59 8.39
N VAL A 88 6.16 2.78 8.05
CA VAL A 88 4.80 3.28 7.79
C VAL A 88 4.19 3.97 9.02
N PHE A 89 4.50 3.49 10.23
CA PHE A 89 4.03 4.08 11.47
C PHE A 89 4.67 5.44 11.76
N GLU A 90 5.97 5.55 11.49
CA GLU A 90 6.79 6.75 11.71
C GLU A 90 6.56 7.83 10.66
N ASP A 91 6.55 7.44 9.36
CA ASP A 91 6.40 8.36 8.23
C ASP A 91 5.00 8.98 8.18
N ASN A 92 4.01 8.36 8.83
CA ASN A 92 2.71 8.93 9.19
C ASN A 92 2.12 9.79 8.06
N VAL A 93 1.92 9.19 6.88
CA VAL A 93 1.40 9.86 5.69
C VAL A 93 -0.02 10.36 6.01
N ARG A 94 -0.11 11.59 6.53
CA ARG A 94 -1.35 12.31 6.72
C ARG A 94 -1.87 12.66 5.34
N HIS A 95 -2.90 11.94 4.89
CA HIS A 95 -3.78 12.50 3.88
C HIS A 95 -4.65 13.56 4.55
N PHE A 96 -4.52 14.80 4.06
CA PHE A 96 -5.53 15.85 4.19
C PHE A 96 -6.66 15.58 3.20
#